data_AF-A0A0F3RS70-F1
#
_entry.id   AF-A0A0F3RS70-F1
#
_cell.length_a   1.000
_cell.length_b   1.000
_cell.length_c   1.000
_cell.angle_alpha   90.00
_cell.angle_beta   90.00
_cell.angle_gamma   90.00
#
_symmetry.space_group_name_H-M   'P 1'
#
loop_
_entity.id
_entity.type
_entity.pdbx_description
1 polymer ?
#
loop_
_entity_poly.entity_id
_entity_poly.type
_entity_poly.pdbx_seq_one_letter_code
_entity_poly.pdbx_strand_id
1 'polypeptide(L)' 'MDQGLTDQEIVEWTSHRLKRRGLNPHNWQLIRVLLNREVYLFRNAHRREQITVYQRPNGELFMGNLWGE' A
#
# COMPACT_ATOMS: atom_id res chain seq x y z
N MET A 1 -1.45 10.50 -21.57
CA MET A 1 -2.45 9.91 -20.68
C MET A 1 -1.71 8.88 -19.84
N ASP A 2 -1.15 9.29 -18.71
CA ASP A 2 -0.54 8.36 -17.76
C ASP A 2 -1.68 7.69 -16.99
N GLN A 3 -2.07 6.49 -17.44
CA GLN A 3 -2.95 5.66 -16.63
C GLN A 3 -2.10 5.11 -15.49
N GLY A 4 -2.14 5.80 -14.35
CA GLY A 4 -1.68 5.22 -13.10
C GLY A 4 -2.36 3.87 -12.84
N LEU A 5 -1.67 2.99 -12.13
CA LEU A 5 -2.19 1.71 -11.66
C LEU A 5 -3.55 1.88 -10.97
N THR A 6 -4.41 0.91 -11.18
CA THR A 6 -5.69 0.77 -10.50
C THR A 6 -5.49 0.42 -9.03
N ASP A 7 -6.51 0.67 -8.20
CA ASP A 7 -6.44 0.36 -6.76
C ASP A 7 -6.20 -1.14 -6.53
N GLN A 8 -6.72 -2.01 -7.42
CA GLN A 8 -6.51 -3.45 -7.39
C GLN A 8 -5.04 -3.81 -7.62
N GLU A 9 -4.39 -3.21 -8.62
CA GLU A 9 -2.96 -3.42 -8.89
C GLU A 9 -2.09 -2.96 -7.73
N ILE A 10 -2.46 -1.85 -7.06
CA ILE A 10 -1.78 -1.38 -5.85
C ILE A 10 -1.93 -2.38 -4.70
N VAL A 11 -3.12 -2.93 -4.50
CA VAL A 11 -3.39 -3.93 -3.45
C VAL A 11 -2.60 -5.22 -3.70
N GLU A 12 -2.53 -5.69 -4.94
CA GLU A 12 -1.75 -6.88 -5.33
C GLU A 12 -0.25 -6.66 -5.12
N TRP A 13 0.28 -5.53 -5.59
CA TRP A 13 1.68 -5.17 -5.38
C TRP A 13 2.01 -5.08 -3.88
N THR A 14 1.14 -4.44 -3.11
CA THR A 14 1.31 -4.27 -1.66
C THR A 14 1.32 -5.62 -0.96
N SER A 15 0.41 -6.52 -1.33
CA SER A 15 0.34 -7.89 -0.79
C SER A 15 1.62 -8.68 -1.06
N HIS A 16 2.14 -8.61 -2.29
CA HIS A 16 3.41 -9.23 -2.64
C HIS A 16 4.59 -8.66 -1.83
N ARG A 17 4.63 -7.34 -1.67
CA ARG A 17 5.71 -6.66 -0.93
C ARG A 17 5.68 -6.98 0.56
N LEU A 18 4.50 -7.03 1.18
CA LEU A 18 4.29 -7.46 2.56
C LEU A 18 4.76 -8.90 2.77
N LYS A 19 4.37 -9.82 1.87
CA LYS A 19 4.81 -11.23 1.93
C LYS A 19 6.34 -11.36 1.85
N ARG A 20 7.01 -10.58 0.99
CA ARG A 20 8.48 -10.56 0.90
C ARG A 20 9.16 -10.01 2.17
N ARG A 21 8.47 -9.19 2.96
CA ARG A 21 8.94 -8.68 4.26
C ARG A 21 8.62 -9.63 5.43
N GLY A 22 8.04 -10.81 5.17
CA GLY A 22 7.65 -11.76 6.22
C GLY A 22 6.35 -11.39 6.94
N LEU A 23 5.57 -10.46 6.41
CA LEU A 23 4.28 -10.05 6.98
C LEU A 23 3.14 -10.80 6.29
N ASN A 24 2.06 -11.11 7.03
CA ASN A 24 0.87 -11.74 6.45
C ASN A 24 0.01 -10.70 5.73
N PRO A 25 -0.09 -10.72 4.38
CA PRO A 25 -0.83 -9.71 3.62
C PRO A 25 -2.34 -9.73 3.89
N HIS A 26 -2.93 -10.87 4.29
CA HIS A 26 -4.36 -10.97 4.58
C HIS A 26 -4.80 -10.09 5.76
N ASN A 27 -3.85 -9.68 6.60
CA ASN A 27 -4.12 -8.80 7.72
C ASN A 27 -4.20 -7.33 7.29
N TRP A 28 -3.80 -6.96 6.08
CA TRP A 28 -3.67 -5.56 5.67
C TRP A 28 -4.80 -5.14 4.74
N GLN A 29 -5.39 -3.99 5.02
CA GLN A 29 -6.53 -3.45 4.28
C GLN A 29 -6.24 -2.02 3.85
N LEU A 30 -6.52 -1.70 2.58
CA LEU A 30 -6.50 -0.33 2.08
C LEU A 30 -7.63 0.46 2.75
N ILE A 31 -7.30 1.50 3.51
CA ILE A 31 -8.28 2.30 4.25
C ILE A 31 -8.51 3.68 3.65
N ARG A 32 -7.52 4.25 2.94
CA ARG A 32 -7.63 5.57 2.31
C ARG A 32 -6.76 5.65 1.06
N VAL A 33 -7.27 6.37 0.07
CA VAL A 33 -6.54 6.84 -1.11
C VAL A 33 -6.52 8.37 -1.06
N LEU A 34 -5.33 8.95 -1.16
CA LEU A 34 -5.07 10.38 -0.96
C LEU A 34 -4.31 10.95 -2.17
N LEU A 35 -4.22 12.28 -2.24
CA LEU A 35 -3.43 13.02 -3.23
C LEU A 35 -3.63 12.51 -4.67
N ASN A 36 -4.88 12.48 -5.13
CA ASN A 36 -5.23 12.03 -6.48
C ASN A 36 -4.61 10.67 -6.88
N ARG A 37 -4.64 9.70 -5.95
CA ARG A 37 -4.13 8.33 -6.15
C ARG A 37 -2.60 8.21 -6.16
N GLU A 38 -1.90 9.19 -5.58
CA GLU A 38 -0.44 9.08 -5.35
C GLU A 38 -0.11 8.40 -4.02
N VAL A 39 -1.05 8.35 -3.07
CA VAL A 39 -0.80 7.88 -1.69
C VAL A 39 -1.91 6.93 -1.23
N TYR A 40 -1.52 5.73 -0.83
CA TYR A 40 -2.41 4.66 -0.40
C TYR A 40 -2.06 4.23 1.03
N LEU A 41 -3.00 4.36 1.96
CA LEU A 41 -2.80 4.01 3.36
C LEU A 41 -3.41 2.64 3.65
N PHE A 42 -2.59 1.71 4.13
CA PHE A 42 -3.04 0.40 4.58
C PHE A 42 -2.93 0.30 6.10
N ARG A 43 -3.87 -0.42 6.70
CA ARG A 43 -3.89 -0.72 8.13
C ARG A 43 -3.95 -2.22 8.35
N ASN A 44 -3.22 -2.70 9.35
CA ASN A 44 -3.32 -4.07 9.84
C ASN A 44 -4.63 -4.23 10.66
N ALA A 45 -5.43 -5.24 10.36
CA ALA A 45 -6.72 -5.51 11.00
C ALA A 45 -6.58 -6.07 12.43
N HIS A 46 -5.43 -6.67 12.74
CA HIS A 46 -5.17 -7.34 14.02
C HIS A 46 -4.20 -6.60 14.93
N ARG A 47 -3.42 -5.66 14.36
CA ARG A 47 -2.41 -4.87 15.07
C ARG A 47 -2.64 -3.40 14.74
N ARG A 48 -2.24 -2.46 15.59
CA ARG A 48 -2.42 -1.01 15.28
C ARG A 48 -1.34 -0.49 14.32
N GLU A 49 -0.84 -1.36 13.45
CA GLU A 49 0.19 -1.08 12.45
C GLU A 49 -0.42 -0.51 11.18
N GLN A 50 0.34 0.35 10.52
CA GLN A 50 0.00 1.04 9.28
C GLN A 50 1.22 1.11 8.36
N ILE A 51 0.96 1.15 7.06
CA ILE A 51 1.95 1.42 6.02
C ILE A 51 1.33 2.37 4.99
N THR A 52 2.17 3.17 4.34
CA THR A 52 1.79 3.92 3.14
C THR A 52 2.50 3.35 1.93
N VAL A 53 1.78 3.26 0.83
CA VAL A 53 2.31 2.99 -0.49
C VAL A 53 2.16 4.24 -1.33
N TYR A 54 3.24 4.65 -1.98
CA TYR A 54 3.31 5.82 -2.84
C TYR A 54 3.38 5.36 -4.29
N GLN A 55 2.63 6.02 -5.15
CA GLN A 55 2.67 5.84 -6.59
C GLN A 55 3.26 7.09 -7.22
N ARG A 56 4.37 6.92 -7.93
CA ARG A 56 5.01 8.01 -8.68
C ARG A 56 4.33 8.22 -10.03
N PRO A 57 4.50 9.41 -10.66
CA PRO A 57 3.95 9.68 -11.98
C PRO A 57 4.40 8.69 -13.07
N ASN A 58 5.59 8.11 -12.94
CA ASN A 58 6.12 7.09 -13.86
C ASN A 58 5.58 5.66 -13.59
N GLY A 59 4.63 5.50 -12.67
CA GLY A 59 4.05 4.20 -12.31
C GLY A 59 4.86 3.39 -11.29
N GLU A 60 6.03 3.88 -10.85
CA GLU A 60 6.81 3.20 -9.81
C GLU A 60 6.09 3.25 -8.46
N LEU A 61 6.16 2.12 -7.73
CA LEU A 61 5.60 1.98 -6.40
C LEU A 61 6.68 1.93 -5.32
N PHE A 62 6.45 2.68 -4.25
CA PHE A 62 7.32 2.69 -3.07
C PHE A 62 6.51 2.41 -1.81
N MET A 63 6.98 1.49 -0.97
CA MET A 63 6.38 1.23 0.33
C MET A 63 7.17 1.95 1.40
N GLY A 64 6.49 2.84 2.12
CA GLY A 64 7.05 3.52 3.28
C GLY A 64 7.38 2.57 4.44
N ASN A 65 7.72 3.19 5.57
CA ASN A 65 7.96 2.46 6.80
C ASN A 65 6.68 1.81 7.33
N LEU A 66 6.84 0.89 8.26
CA LEU A 66 5.74 0.42 9.10
C LEU A 66 5.71 1.30 10.35
N TRP A 67 4.54 1.76 10.78
CA TRP A 67 4.36 2.54 12.02
C TRP A 67 3.08 2.15 12.74
N GLY A 68 3.01 2.51 14.03
CA GLY A 68 1.89 2.18 14.93
C GLY A 68 2.32 1.21 16.03
N GLU A 69 1.55 1.23 17.14
CA GLU A 69 1.81 0.47 18.38
C GLU A 69 0.66 -0.48 18.70
#